data_AF-A0A355F8K6-F1
#
_entry.id   AF-A0A355F8K6-F1
#
_cell.length_a   1.000
_cell.length_b   1.000
_cell.length_c   1.000
_cell.angle_alpha   90.00
_cell.angle_beta   90.00
_cell.angle_gamma   90.00
#
_symmetry.space_group_name_H-M   'P 1'
#
loop_
_entity.id
_entity.type
_entity.pdbx_description
1 polymer ?
#
loop_
_entity_poly.entity_id
_entity_poly.type
_entity_poly.pdbx_seq_one_letter_code
_entity_poly.pdbx_strand_id
1 'polypeptide(L)'
;MAKTYKIHPGIGIARLGNSPEEFCLSPEAPAALPIDCDAQGNPLLSPDGKSELTVKTFKDKEGRIKRQAARFQIYVYDEEHPEGRPLKIGDPISGGGNQGVLTDIQWRVWVANKKACWYEFQQLNGEHGYAPDHPLRNAGVTGDNARQQLIIDPGPRIINCSTQRAAQMDRNGGNVYAPTFPPPLQPCSIDTLGEIKTDDSGRLIVLGGHGHSGTYLFDQFGQPRIDAYANNDGWFDDISDGPVTARLVMYSEEVGATRYIDVEAPAWVLVGYPAYVPQILDMVTLDDVVYDMAIRQFAERTDLYGKAGTFNDPPHIPPTDTEALIMWRGGRLRWD
;
A
#
# COMPACT_ATOMS: atom_id res chain seq x y z
N MET A 1 -6.99 -20.74 19.98
CA MET A 1 -7.33 -19.76 18.93
C MET A 1 -7.10 -20.43 17.60
N ALA A 2 -8.04 -20.32 16.67
CA ALA A 2 -7.80 -20.74 15.29
C ALA A 2 -6.71 -19.86 14.65
N LYS A 3 -5.93 -20.44 13.72
CA LYS A 3 -4.91 -19.68 12.98
C LYS A 3 -5.57 -18.53 12.23
N THR A 4 -5.01 -17.34 12.39
CA THR A 4 -5.41 -16.14 11.64
C THR A 4 -4.24 -15.65 10.82
N TYR A 5 -4.50 -15.24 9.58
CA TYR A 5 -3.47 -14.74 8.66
C TYR A 5 -3.71 -13.26 8.39
N LYS A 6 -2.65 -12.45 8.42
CA LYS A 6 -2.72 -11.01 8.15
C LYS A 6 -1.55 -10.57 7.29
N ILE A 7 -1.79 -9.60 6.41
CA ILE A 7 -0.74 -8.95 5.62
C ILE A 7 -0.14 -7.80 6.44
N HIS A 8 1.19 -7.78 6.56
CA HIS A 8 1.93 -6.69 7.20
C HIS A 8 2.95 -6.08 6.24
N PRO A 9 3.14 -4.74 6.26
CA PRO A 9 2.35 -3.78 7.03
C PRO A 9 0.90 -3.69 6.52
N GLY A 10 -0.02 -3.20 7.37
CA GLY A 10 -1.41 -2.96 6.95
C GLY A 10 -1.52 -1.83 5.92
N ILE A 11 -0.62 -0.85 5.98
CA ILE A 11 -0.43 0.19 4.97
C ILE A 11 1.06 0.23 4.61
N GLY A 12 1.40 -0.19 3.39
CA GLY A 12 2.76 -0.11 2.86
C GLY A 12 3.01 1.20 2.15
N ILE A 13 4.20 1.77 2.33
CA ILE A 13 4.60 3.02 1.68
C ILE A 13 5.65 2.72 0.62
N ALA A 14 5.31 2.94 -0.64
CA ALA A 14 6.25 2.98 -1.75
C ALA A 14 6.53 4.43 -2.13
N ARG A 15 7.64 4.68 -2.84
CA ARG A 15 8.01 6.03 -3.30
C ARG A 15 8.52 6.02 -4.73
N LEU A 16 8.11 7.06 -5.46
CA LEU A 16 8.53 7.32 -6.82
C LEU A 16 10.05 7.50 -6.92
N GLY A 17 10.58 7.25 -8.11
CA GLY A 17 11.99 7.42 -8.44
C GLY A 17 12.23 7.21 -9.93
N ASN A 18 13.01 8.10 -10.56
CA ASN A 18 13.23 8.06 -12.00
C ASN A 18 14.40 7.16 -12.44
N SER A 19 15.01 6.40 -11.52
CA SER A 19 15.91 5.31 -11.91
C SER A 19 15.09 4.18 -12.55
N PRO A 20 15.46 3.70 -13.75
CA PRO A 20 14.70 2.68 -14.46
C PRO A 20 14.73 1.34 -13.71
N GLU A 21 15.92 0.94 -13.24
CA GLU A 21 16.15 -0.41 -12.70
C GLU A 21 16.53 -0.42 -11.22
N GLU A 22 17.20 0.62 -10.72
CA GLU A 22 17.68 0.63 -9.34
C GLU A 22 16.58 1.10 -8.37
N PHE A 23 16.39 0.32 -7.32
CA PHE A 23 15.47 0.64 -6.23
C PHE A 23 16.07 0.20 -4.89
N CYS A 24 15.37 0.52 -3.82
CA CYS A 24 15.63 0.04 -2.46
C CYS A 24 14.29 -0.30 -1.80
N LEU A 25 14.31 -1.02 -0.68
CA LEU A 25 13.09 -1.26 0.09
C LEU A 25 12.85 -0.08 1.03
N SER A 26 11.60 0.34 1.14
CA SER A 26 11.18 1.38 2.07
C SER A 26 11.56 1.00 3.51
N PRO A 27 11.90 1.98 4.37
CA PRO A 27 12.20 1.70 5.77
C PRO A 27 11.02 1.05 6.49
N GLU A 28 11.32 0.11 7.38
CA GLU A 28 10.33 -0.60 8.22
C GLU A 28 10.29 -0.08 9.67
N ALA A 29 11.03 0.99 9.95
CA ALA A 29 11.04 1.68 11.23
C ALA A 29 11.00 3.21 11.02
N PRO A 30 10.40 3.97 11.96
CA PRO A 30 10.40 5.43 11.91
C PRO A 30 11.81 6.01 11.82
N ALA A 31 12.00 7.03 10.98
CA ALA A 31 13.27 7.72 10.77
C ALA A 31 14.46 6.80 10.37
N ALA A 32 14.18 5.58 9.89
CA ALA A 32 15.20 4.69 9.40
C ALA A 32 15.56 4.98 7.94
N LEU A 33 16.76 4.57 7.54
CA LEU A 33 17.17 4.59 6.14
C LEU A 33 16.49 3.45 5.37
N PRO A 34 16.24 3.62 4.05
CA PRO A 34 15.81 2.54 3.19
C PRO A 34 16.80 1.37 3.22
N ILE A 35 16.29 0.16 3.05
CA ILE A 35 17.08 -1.07 3.05
C ILE A 35 17.60 -1.32 1.63
N ASP A 36 18.89 -1.61 1.53
CA ASP A 36 19.54 -1.96 0.27
C ASP A 36 19.12 -3.37 -0.16
N CYS A 37 18.90 -3.58 -1.46
CA CYS A 37 18.40 -4.84 -1.98
C CYS A 37 18.96 -5.16 -3.38
N ASP A 38 18.85 -6.43 -3.77
CA ASP A 38 19.12 -6.85 -5.14
C ASP A 38 17.95 -6.49 -6.10
N ALA A 39 18.08 -6.88 -7.36
CA ALA A 39 17.08 -6.61 -8.40
C ALA A 39 15.74 -7.35 -8.18
N GLN A 40 15.70 -8.35 -7.32
CA GLN A 40 14.49 -9.10 -6.94
C GLN A 40 13.84 -8.52 -5.67
N GLY A 41 14.50 -7.59 -4.99
CA GLY A 41 14.05 -7.03 -3.73
C GLY A 41 14.46 -7.88 -2.52
N ASN A 42 15.42 -8.80 -2.69
CA ASN A 42 16.02 -9.47 -1.54
C ASN A 42 16.95 -8.47 -0.82
N PRO A 43 16.80 -8.29 0.49
CA PRO A 43 17.63 -7.38 1.27
C PRO A 43 19.10 -7.83 1.23
N LEU A 44 20.01 -6.89 1.01
CA LEU A 44 21.44 -7.16 1.16
C LEU A 44 21.75 -7.32 2.65
N LEU A 45 22.54 -8.32 3.01
CA LEU A 45 22.85 -8.62 4.41
C LEU A 45 24.25 -8.18 4.79
N SER A 46 24.45 -7.89 6.08
CA SER A 46 25.76 -7.71 6.69
C SER A 46 26.66 -8.93 6.46
N PRO A 47 28.00 -8.81 6.53
CA PRO A 47 28.91 -9.93 6.30
C PRO A 47 28.67 -11.15 7.21
N ASP A 48 28.08 -10.95 8.39
CA ASP A 48 27.70 -12.02 9.32
C ASP A 48 26.31 -12.63 9.03
N GLY A 49 25.59 -12.10 8.04
CA GLY A 49 24.25 -12.55 7.62
C GLY A 49 23.12 -12.21 8.60
N LYS A 50 23.36 -11.35 9.61
CA LYS A 50 22.40 -11.15 10.72
C LYS A 50 21.51 -9.92 10.58
N SER A 51 21.89 -8.95 9.75
CA SER A 51 21.16 -7.70 9.62
C SER A 51 21.06 -7.26 8.18
N GLU A 52 19.94 -6.64 7.82
CA GLU A 52 19.75 -6.00 6.53
C GLU A 52 20.57 -4.70 6.45
N LEU A 53 21.23 -4.48 5.33
CA LEU A 53 22.03 -3.27 5.07
C LEU A 53 21.12 -2.14 4.61
N THR A 54 21.46 -0.92 5.00
CA THR A 54 20.78 0.28 4.50
C THR A 54 21.49 0.84 3.26
N VAL A 55 20.74 1.54 2.42
CA VAL A 55 21.28 2.21 1.24
C VAL A 55 22.42 3.16 1.60
N LYS A 56 23.45 3.19 0.76
CA LYS A 56 24.53 4.18 0.82
C LYS A 56 24.32 5.35 -0.14
N THR A 57 23.57 5.11 -1.21
CA THR A 57 23.22 6.11 -2.21
C THR A 57 21.72 6.03 -2.52
N PHE A 58 21.06 7.18 -2.56
CA PHE A 58 19.64 7.31 -2.95
C PHE A 58 19.45 7.45 -4.46
N LYS A 59 20.56 7.52 -5.20
CA LYS A 59 20.59 7.75 -6.64
C LYS A 59 21.45 6.69 -7.31
N ASP A 60 21.11 6.38 -8.55
CA ASP A 60 21.97 5.60 -9.43
C ASP A 60 23.18 6.41 -9.91
N LYS A 61 24.03 5.76 -10.71
CA LYS A 61 25.28 6.37 -11.23
C LYS A 61 25.04 7.56 -12.16
N GLU A 62 23.85 7.70 -12.74
CA GLU A 62 23.42 8.83 -13.58
C GLU A 62 22.75 9.95 -12.76
N GLY A 63 22.62 9.79 -11.45
CA GLY A 63 22.01 10.79 -10.56
C GLY A 63 20.48 10.76 -10.53
N ARG A 64 19.85 9.71 -11.07
CA ARG A 64 18.41 9.48 -11.00
C ARG A 64 18.05 8.85 -9.65
N ILE A 65 16.91 9.23 -9.09
CA ILE A 65 16.44 8.79 -7.78
C ILE A 65 16.01 7.32 -7.86
N LYS A 66 16.51 6.50 -6.95
CA LYS A 66 16.06 5.12 -6.76
C LYS A 66 14.62 5.11 -6.23
N ARG A 67 13.78 4.25 -6.79
CA ARG A 67 12.44 4.00 -6.22
C ARG A 67 12.58 3.38 -4.82
N GLN A 68 11.61 3.62 -3.94
CA GLN A 68 11.50 2.89 -2.66
C GLN A 68 10.31 1.95 -2.74
N ALA A 69 10.53 0.67 -2.53
CA ALA A 69 9.49 -0.35 -2.67
C ALA A 69 8.86 -0.68 -1.32
N ALA A 70 7.53 -0.76 -1.27
CA ALA A 70 6.84 -1.30 -0.10
C ALA A 70 7.00 -2.83 -0.09
N ARG A 71 7.51 -3.37 1.03
CA ARG A 71 7.61 -4.81 1.27
C ARG A 71 6.46 -5.29 2.14
N PHE A 72 5.76 -6.34 1.70
CA PHE A 72 4.67 -6.98 2.43
C PHE A 72 4.97 -8.45 2.71
N GLN A 73 4.56 -8.91 3.89
CA GLN A 73 4.74 -10.27 4.39
C GLN A 73 3.45 -10.73 5.07
N ILE A 74 3.11 -12.01 4.91
CA ILE A 74 2.01 -12.62 5.66
C ILE A 74 2.52 -13.05 7.03
N TYR A 75 1.79 -12.69 8.07
CA TYR A 75 1.98 -13.19 9.43
C TYR A 75 0.86 -14.16 9.79
N VAL A 76 1.22 -15.20 10.54
CA VAL A 76 0.28 -16.14 11.17
C VAL A 76 0.23 -15.89 12.67
N TYR A 77 -0.98 -15.87 13.20
CA TYR A 77 -1.29 -15.70 14.63
C TYR A 77 -2.01 -16.95 15.13
N ASP A 78 -1.53 -17.50 16.24
CA ASP A 78 -2.10 -18.68 16.89
C ASP A 78 -1.82 -18.65 18.41
N GLU A 79 -2.18 -19.72 19.13
CA GLU A 79 -1.96 -19.79 20.59
C GLU A 79 -0.48 -19.78 20.97
N GLU A 80 0.39 -20.34 20.13
CA GLU A 80 1.84 -20.38 20.36
C GLU A 80 2.50 -19.04 20.01
N HIS A 81 1.93 -18.32 19.04
CA HIS A 81 2.42 -17.06 18.52
C HIS A 81 1.33 -15.97 18.61
N PRO A 82 0.94 -15.53 19.81
CA PRO A 82 -0.10 -14.52 19.99
C PRO A 82 0.28 -13.15 19.42
N GLU A 83 1.59 -12.82 19.39
CA GLU A 83 2.14 -11.60 18.75
C GLU A 83 2.36 -11.77 17.24
N GLY A 84 2.07 -12.97 16.72
CA GLY A 84 2.27 -13.34 15.33
C GLY A 84 3.73 -13.66 14.99
N ARG A 85 3.90 -14.40 13.91
CA ARG A 85 5.21 -14.65 13.29
C ARG A 85 5.10 -14.61 11.76
N PRO A 86 6.20 -14.32 11.04
CA PRO A 86 6.22 -14.47 9.59
C PRO A 86 5.84 -15.89 9.16
N LEU A 87 4.90 -15.99 8.23
CA LEU A 87 4.51 -17.24 7.58
C LEU A 87 5.53 -17.58 6.49
N LYS A 88 5.99 -18.82 6.45
CA LYS A 88 7.00 -19.30 5.48
C LYS A 88 6.42 -20.37 4.56
N ILE A 89 6.88 -20.40 3.31
CA ILE A 89 6.62 -21.55 2.42
C ILE A 89 7.13 -22.83 3.11
N GLY A 90 6.30 -23.86 3.11
CA GLY A 90 6.52 -25.10 3.86
C GLY A 90 5.86 -25.15 5.25
N ASP A 91 5.32 -24.04 5.76
CA ASP A 91 4.60 -24.06 7.03
C ASP A 91 3.25 -24.80 6.91
N PRO A 92 2.82 -25.52 7.97
CA PRO A 92 1.47 -26.06 8.03
C PRO A 92 0.45 -24.92 8.22
N ILE A 93 -0.55 -24.87 7.35
CA ILE A 93 -1.63 -23.88 7.39
C ILE A 93 -3.01 -24.55 7.47
N SER A 94 -3.95 -23.86 8.09
CA SER A 94 -5.34 -24.30 8.18
C SER A 94 -6.30 -23.11 8.28
N GLY A 95 -7.49 -23.26 7.71
CA GLY A 95 -8.49 -22.19 7.62
C GLY A 95 -9.60 -22.52 6.63
N GLY A 96 -10.82 -22.00 6.86
CA GLY A 96 -11.97 -22.24 5.98
C GLY A 96 -12.32 -23.73 5.79
N GLY A 97 -12.07 -24.57 6.79
CA GLY A 97 -12.27 -26.01 6.72
C GLY A 97 -11.20 -26.79 5.95
N ASN A 98 -10.11 -26.15 5.54
CA ASN A 98 -8.99 -26.79 4.86
C ASN A 98 -7.74 -26.84 5.76
N GLN A 99 -6.87 -27.84 5.52
CA GLN A 99 -5.55 -27.97 6.14
C GLN A 99 -4.55 -28.55 5.14
N GLY A 100 -3.30 -28.11 5.23
CA GLY A 100 -2.22 -28.57 4.37
C GLY A 100 -0.90 -27.85 4.63
N VAL A 101 0.06 -28.03 3.71
CA VAL A 101 1.37 -27.36 3.74
C VAL A 101 1.36 -26.22 2.74
N LEU A 102 1.76 -25.02 3.16
CA LEU A 102 1.85 -23.86 2.28
C LEU A 102 2.90 -24.12 1.18
N THR A 103 2.48 -24.07 -0.07
CA THR A 103 3.36 -24.31 -1.23
C THR A 103 3.64 -23.06 -2.04
N ASP A 104 2.74 -22.07 -2.00
CA ASP A 104 2.88 -20.81 -2.73
C ASP A 104 2.02 -19.72 -2.10
N ILE A 105 2.32 -18.46 -2.39
CA ILE A 105 1.50 -17.31 -2.03
C ILE A 105 1.15 -16.56 -3.31
N GLN A 106 -0.14 -16.43 -3.59
CA GLN A 106 -0.62 -15.58 -4.67
C GLN A 106 -0.93 -14.19 -4.11
N TRP A 107 -0.26 -13.18 -4.66
CA TRP A 107 -0.47 -11.78 -4.31
C TRP A 107 -1.28 -11.09 -5.40
N ARG A 108 -2.17 -10.19 -5.00
CA ARG A 108 -2.91 -9.31 -5.90
C ARG A 108 -2.86 -7.87 -5.42
N VAL A 109 -2.45 -6.97 -6.31
CA VAL A 109 -2.36 -5.53 -6.09
C VAL A 109 -3.18 -4.81 -7.15
N TRP A 110 -3.96 -3.80 -6.76
CA TRP A 110 -4.78 -3.02 -7.69
C TRP A 110 -4.71 -1.53 -7.36
N VAL A 111 -3.65 -0.88 -7.83
CA VAL A 111 -3.48 0.57 -7.64
C VAL A 111 -4.22 1.36 -8.71
N ALA A 112 -4.61 2.59 -8.37
CA ALA A 112 -5.14 3.57 -9.31
C ALA A 112 -4.72 5.00 -8.93
N ASN A 113 -4.86 5.93 -9.87
CA ASN A 113 -4.77 7.37 -9.61
C ASN A 113 -6.09 8.04 -10.00
N LYS A 114 -6.76 8.64 -9.01
CA LYS A 114 -8.04 9.34 -9.19
C LYS A 114 -7.93 10.86 -9.14
N LYS A 115 -6.71 11.41 -9.07
CA LYS A 115 -6.51 12.86 -8.83
C LYS A 115 -7.18 13.74 -9.87
N ALA A 116 -7.10 13.37 -11.16
CA ALA A 116 -7.64 14.18 -12.24
C ALA A 116 -9.18 14.13 -12.30
N CYS A 117 -9.80 13.03 -11.84
CA CYS A 117 -11.26 12.89 -11.80
C CYS A 117 -11.89 13.47 -10.52
N TRP A 118 -11.10 13.79 -9.50
CA TRP A 118 -11.57 14.18 -8.17
C TRP A 118 -11.97 15.67 -8.07
N TYR A 119 -12.39 16.06 -6.87
CA TYR A 119 -12.63 17.44 -6.48
C TYR A 119 -11.35 18.28 -6.44
N GLU A 120 -11.49 19.58 -6.62
CA GLU A 120 -10.41 20.54 -6.34
C GLU A 120 -10.02 20.50 -4.86
N PHE A 121 -8.72 20.64 -4.62
CA PHE A 121 -8.21 20.82 -3.27
C PHE A 121 -8.42 22.27 -2.81
N GLN A 122 -9.22 22.46 -1.76
CA GLN A 122 -9.54 23.74 -1.14
C GLN A 122 -9.34 23.66 0.39
N GLN A 123 -8.10 23.36 0.79
CA GLN A 123 -7.69 23.21 2.19
C GLN A 123 -8.56 22.16 2.93
N LEU A 124 -9.35 22.59 3.92
CA LEU A 124 -10.18 21.71 4.75
C LEU A 124 -11.58 21.44 4.15
N ASN A 125 -11.95 22.14 3.08
CA ASN A 125 -13.25 21.94 2.45
C ASN A 125 -13.34 20.52 1.86
N GLY A 126 -14.32 19.75 2.35
CA GLY A 126 -14.52 18.35 1.96
C GLY A 126 -14.08 17.32 3.02
N GLU A 127 -13.43 17.73 4.11
CA GLU A 127 -12.98 16.82 5.19
C GLU A 127 -14.12 15.98 5.78
N HIS A 128 -15.33 16.53 5.82
CA HIS A 128 -16.54 15.86 6.31
C HIS A 128 -17.54 15.53 5.20
N GLY A 129 -17.06 15.43 3.97
CA GLY A 129 -17.86 15.27 2.75
C GLY A 129 -17.93 16.55 1.93
N TYR A 130 -18.06 16.38 0.62
CA TYR A 130 -18.12 17.47 -0.35
C TYR A 130 -19.55 17.98 -0.52
N ALA A 131 -19.72 19.30 -0.55
CA ALA A 131 -20.99 19.91 -0.93
C ALA A 131 -21.32 19.60 -2.41
N PRO A 132 -22.60 19.58 -2.81
CA PRO A 132 -22.99 19.30 -4.20
C PRO A 132 -22.38 20.25 -5.24
N ASP A 133 -22.02 21.47 -4.84
CA ASP A 133 -21.41 22.51 -5.67
C ASP A 133 -19.88 22.62 -5.50
N HIS A 134 -19.26 21.71 -4.76
CA HIS A 134 -17.79 21.71 -4.62
C HIS A 134 -17.14 21.47 -5.98
N PRO A 135 -16.17 22.31 -6.39
CA PRO A 135 -15.66 22.27 -7.74
C PRO A 135 -14.87 20.98 -8.02
N LEU A 136 -15.03 20.48 -9.24
CA LEU A 136 -14.31 19.33 -9.75
C LEU A 136 -13.04 19.78 -10.48
N ARG A 137 -11.96 19.01 -10.34
CA ARG A 137 -10.86 19.08 -11.31
C ARG A 137 -11.36 18.62 -12.68
N ASN A 138 -10.79 19.20 -13.73
CA ASN A 138 -11.20 18.98 -15.10
C ASN A 138 -12.72 19.18 -15.28
N ALA A 139 -13.26 20.30 -14.77
CA ALA A 139 -14.71 20.56 -14.77
C ALA A 139 -15.30 20.61 -16.19
N GLY A 140 -14.48 20.92 -17.20
CA GLY A 140 -14.88 20.88 -18.61
C GLY A 140 -15.13 19.46 -19.16
N VAL A 141 -14.64 18.42 -18.48
CA VAL A 141 -14.90 17.00 -18.83
C VAL A 141 -16.18 16.56 -18.13
N THR A 142 -17.24 16.42 -18.92
CA THR A 142 -18.61 16.14 -18.45
C THR A 142 -19.08 14.75 -18.87
N GLY A 143 -19.96 14.15 -18.06
CA GLY A 143 -20.50 12.80 -18.27
C GLY A 143 -19.65 11.69 -17.65
N ASP A 144 -20.32 10.69 -17.08
CA ASP A 144 -19.69 9.66 -16.25
C ASP A 144 -18.59 8.88 -16.97
N ASN A 145 -18.87 8.44 -18.21
CA ASN A 145 -17.89 7.68 -19.01
C ASN A 145 -16.65 8.51 -19.34
N ALA A 146 -16.81 9.80 -19.66
CA ALA A 146 -15.67 10.68 -19.97
C ALA A 146 -14.86 11.01 -18.71
N ARG A 147 -15.52 11.21 -17.57
CA ARG A 147 -14.85 11.41 -16.28
C ARG A 147 -14.12 10.16 -15.80
N GLN A 148 -14.61 8.97 -16.11
CA GLN A 148 -13.90 7.73 -15.83
C GLN A 148 -12.56 7.65 -16.57
N GLN A 149 -12.45 8.25 -17.77
CA GLN A 149 -11.17 8.33 -18.51
C GLN A 149 -10.13 9.24 -17.84
N LEU A 150 -10.49 10.01 -16.81
CA LEU A 150 -9.56 10.78 -15.98
C LEU A 150 -8.91 9.94 -14.87
N ILE A 151 -9.27 8.66 -14.74
CA ILE A 151 -8.65 7.74 -13.79
C ILE A 151 -7.53 7.00 -14.49
N ILE A 152 -6.33 6.99 -13.90
CA ILE A 152 -5.29 6.03 -14.31
C ILE A 152 -5.54 4.74 -13.56
N ASP A 153 -5.94 3.69 -14.26
CA ASP A 153 -6.28 2.39 -13.69
C ASP A 153 -5.72 1.27 -14.57
N PRO A 154 -4.57 0.68 -14.20
CA PRO A 154 -4.02 -0.47 -14.90
C PRO A 154 -4.85 -1.75 -14.72
N GLY A 155 -5.79 -1.78 -13.78
CA GLY A 155 -6.44 -3.00 -13.33
C GLY A 155 -5.58 -3.80 -12.34
N PRO A 156 -6.13 -4.87 -11.74
CA PRO A 156 -5.40 -5.70 -10.81
C PRO A 156 -4.24 -6.42 -11.49
N ARG A 157 -3.13 -6.61 -10.76
CA ARG A 157 -2.03 -7.50 -11.13
C ARG A 157 -1.92 -8.63 -10.11
N ILE A 158 -1.71 -9.84 -10.62
CA ILE A 158 -1.61 -11.06 -9.83
C ILE A 158 -0.25 -11.68 -10.12
N ILE A 159 0.49 -11.99 -9.05
CA ILE A 159 1.77 -12.70 -9.10
C ILE A 159 1.76 -13.83 -8.08
N ASN A 160 2.68 -14.76 -8.21
CA ASN A 160 2.94 -15.80 -7.21
C ASN A 160 4.45 -15.93 -6.98
N CYS A 161 4.86 -16.77 -6.03
CA CYS A 161 6.26 -16.92 -5.67
C CYS A 161 7.00 -17.94 -6.56
N SER A 162 6.28 -18.69 -7.40
CA SER A 162 6.81 -19.85 -8.13
C SER A 162 7.01 -19.63 -9.63
N THR A 163 5.97 -19.21 -10.35
CA THR A 163 5.94 -19.22 -11.84
C THR A 163 5.83 -17.83 -12.45
N GLN A 164 5.09 -16.91 -11.82
CA GLN A 164 4.92 -15.54 -12.27
C GLN A 164 5.30 -14.60 -11.13
N ARG A 165 6.61 -14.38 -10.97
CA ARG A 165 7.20 -13.62 -9.85
C ARG A 165 7.21 -12.11 -10.02
N ALA A 166 6.72 -11.59 -11.15
CA ALA A 166 6.64 -10.16 -11.42
C ALA A 166 5.52 -9.81 -12.41
N ALA A 167 5.00 -8.59 -12.31
CA ALA A 167 4.05 -8.02 -13.26
C ALA A 167 4.15 -6.48 -13.30
N GLN A 168 4.02 -5.90 -14.49
CA GLN A 168 3.95 -4.45 -14.69
C GLN A 168 2.53 -3.96 -14.47
N MET A 169 2.34 -2.84 -13.77
CA MET A 169 1.06 -2.15 -13.60
C MET A 169 0.87 -1.13 -14.74
N ASP A 170 1.00 -1.61 -15.98
CA ASP A 170 1.06 -0.81 -17.20
C ASP A 170 -0.25 -0.81 -18.00
N ARG A 171 -0.27 0.02 -19.05
CA ARG A 171 -1.39 0.14 -19.99
C ARG A 171 -1.67 -1.10 -20.85
N ASN A 172 -0.76 -2.06 -20.87
CA ASN A 172 -0.85 -3.25 -21.71
C ASN A 172 -1.33 -4.49 -20.94
N GLY A 173 -1.52 -4.38 -19.62
CA GLY A 173 -1.73 -5.56 -18.78
C GLY A 173 -3.16 -6.07 -18.70
N GLY A 174 -3.30 -7.38 -18.88
CA GLY A 174 -4.43 -8.22 -18.47
C GLY A 174 -5.54 -8.40 -19.51
N ASN A 175 -5.84 -9.65 -19.91
CA ASN A 175 -6.96 -9.99 -20.80
C ASN A 175 -8.36 -9.79 -20.16
N VAL A 176 -8.42 -9.47 -18.86
CA VAL A 176 -9.63 -9.52 -18.03
C VAL A 176 -10.13 -8.13 -17.61
N TYR A 177 -9.29 -7.11 -17.73
CA TYR A 177 -9.61 -5.73 -17.38
C TYR A 177 -9.18 -4.82 -18.51
N ALA A 178 -9.97 -3.79 -18.81
CA ALA A 178 -9.60 -2.78 -19.80
C ALA A 178 -8.88 -1.62 -19.06
N PRO A 179 -7.55 -1.49 -19.19
CA PRO A 179 -6.83 -0.43 -18.49
C PRO A 179 -7.28 0.95 -18.98
N THR A 180 -7.34 1.91 -18.06
CA THR A 180 -7.58 3.32 -18.39
C THR A 180 -6.30 4.10 -18.14
N PHE A 181 -5.80 4.77 -19.18
CA PHE A 181 -4.62 5.63 -19.13
C PHE A 181 -4.90 6.90 -19.90
N PRO A 182 -4.28 8.03 -19.53
CA PRO A 182 -4.42 9.25 -20.30
C PRO A 182 -3.85 9.07 -21.72
N PRO A 183 -4.29 9.90 -22.69
CA PRO A 183 -3.58 10.01 -23.97
C PRO A 183 -2.12 10.46 -23.72
N PRO A 184 -1.25 10.41 -24.76
CA PRO A 184 0.13 10.86 -24.61
C PRO A 184 0.21 12.24 -23.94
N LEU A 185 1.14 12.38 -22.99
CA LEU A 185 1.33 13.60 -22.21
C LEU A 185 2.70 14.21 -22.48
N GLN A 186 2.83 15.51 -22.21
CA GLN A 186 4.12 16.21 -22.11
C GLN A 186 4.22 16.97 -20.78
N PRO A 187 5.41 17.10 -20.17
CA PRO A 187 6.71 16.63 -20.68
C PRO A 187 6.94 15.12 -20.52
N CYS A 188 6.19 14.44 -19.65
CA CYS A 188 6.35 13.01 -19.41
C CYS A 188 5.01 12.28 -19.58
N SER A 189 4.97 11.31 -20.50
CA SER A 189 3.85 10.37 -20.66
C SER A 189 3.82 9.36 -19.51
N ILE A 190 2.62 8.90 -19.15
CA ILE A 190 2.41 7.91 -18.10
C ILE A 190 1.82 6.66 -18.77
N ASP A 191 2.61 5.59 -18.81
CA ASP A 191 2.20 4.30 -19.38
C ASP A 191 2.21 3.18 -18.31
N THR A 192 2.54 3.50 -17.06
CA THR A 192 2.56 2.59 -15.91
C THR A 192 2.34 3.34 -14.59
N LEU A 193 1.74 2.67 -13.60
CA LEU A 193 1.74 3.10 -12.19
C LEU A 193 2.77 2.37 -11.33
N GLY A 194 3.64 1.56 -11.96
CA GLY A 194 4.75 0.86 -11.33
C GLY A 194 4.76 -0.64 -11.64
N GLU A 195 5.29 -1.42 -10.73
CA GLU A 195 5.41 -2.87 -10.88
C GLU A 195 5.34 -3.60 -9.54
N ILE A 196 4.99 -4.88 -9.59
CA ILE A 196 4.98 -5.77 -8.43
C ILE A 196 5.85 -6.98 -8.67
N LYS A 197 6.52 -7.45 -7.63
CA LYS A 197 7.43 -8.61 -7.67
C LYS A 197 7.36 -9.41 -6.38
N THR A 198 7.83 -10.65 -6.40
CA THR A 198 8.08 -11.44 -5.18
C THR A 198 9.58 -11.64 -4.97
N ASP A 199 10.04 -11.47 -3.74
CA ASP A 199 11.40 -11.85 -3.36
C ASP A 199 11.52 -13.38 -3.16
N ASP A 200 12.71 -13.88 -2.79
CA ASP A 200 12.95 -15.32 -2.66
C ASP A 200 12.32 -15.95 -1.41
N SER A 201 11.86 -15.12 -0.46
CA SER A 201 11.11 -15.56 0.73
C SER A 201 9.59 -15.57 0.51
N GLY A 202 9.13 -15.18 -0.68
CA GLY A 202 7.71 -15.06 -1.01
C GLY A 202 7.03 -13.78 -0.53
N ARG A 203 7.83 -12.78 -0.11
CA ARG A 203 7.35 -11.43 0.23
C ARG A 203 6.97 -10.69 -1.03
N LEU A 204 5.91 -9.89 -0.96
CA LEU A 204 5.51 -9.01 -2.05
C LEU A 204 6.31 -7.71 -1.96
N ILE A 205 6.83 -7.27 -3.11
CA ILE A 205 7.54 -6.02 -3.31
C ILE A 205 6.71 -5.18 -4.28
N VAL A 206 6.25 -4.00 -3.84
CA VAL A 206 5.46 -3.06 -4.66
C VAL A 206 6.29 -1.82 -4.94
N LEU A 207 6.56 -1.57 -6.21
CA LEU A 207 7.22 -0.36 -6.70
C LEU A 207 6.19 0.56 -7.34
N GLY A 208 6.26 1.85 -7.01
CA GLY A 208 5.46 2.89 -7.66
C GLY A 208 5.98 3.27 -9.04
N GLY A 209 5.37 4.33 -9.60
CA GLY A 209 5.80 4.95 -10.85
C GLY A 209 7.19 5.59 -10.80
N HIS A 210 7.54 6.25 -11.91
CA HIS A 210 8.86 6.83 -12.15
C HIS A 210 8.95 8.34 -11.89
N GLY A 211 7.91 8.96 -11.35
CA GLY A 211 7.86 10.40 -11.15
C GLY A 211 7.47 11.16 -12.41
N HIS A 212 6.70 10.52 -13.29
CA HIS A 212 6.19 11.14 -14.51
C HIS A 212 5.00 12.04 -14.19
N SER A 213 4.99 13.23 -14.77
CA SER A 213 3.85 14.15 -14.75
C SER A 213 3.76 14.87 -16.08
N GLY A 214 2.54 15.08 -16.56
CA GLY A 214 2.32 15.75 -17.82
C GLY A 214 0.86 16.09 -18.06
N THR A 215 0.63 16.89 -19.10
CA THR A 215 -0.71 17.27 -19.55
C THR A 215 -0.99 16.76 -20.96
N TYR A 216 -2.26 16.46 -21.24
CA TYR A 216 -2.73 16.17 -22.61
C TYR A 216 -3.05 17.44 -23.41
N LEU A 217 -3.00 18.61 -22.77
CA LEU A 217 -3.24 19.92 -23.38
C LEU A 217 -1.95 20.50 -23.98
N PHE A 218 -0.89 19.71 -24.12
CA PHE A 218 0.46 20.17 -24.43
C PHE A 218 0.62 20.84 -25.80
N ASP A 219 -0.34 20.65 -26.70
CA ASP A 219 -0.39 21.27 -28.02
C ASP A 219 -1.13 22.62 -28.04
N GLN A 220 -1.72 23.02 -26.91
CA GLN A 220 -2.42 24.29 -26.77
C GLN A 220 -1.45 25.45 -26.52
N PHE A 221 -1.80 26.63 -27.03
CA PHE A 221 -0.98 27.82 -26.85
C PHE A 221 -0.77 28.13 -25.36
N GLY A 222 0.49 28.16 -24.93
CA GLY A 222 0.87 28.43 -23.53
C GLY A 222 0.95 27.19 -22.63
N GLN A 223 0.76 25.98 -23.15
CA GLN A 223 0.97 24.70 -22.44
C GLN A 223 2.29 24.03 -22.87
N PRO A 224 2.86 23.10 -22.07
CA PRO A 224 2.46 22.70 -20.72
C PRO A 224 2.80 23.78 -19.68
N ARG A 225 1.84 24.18 -18.85
CA ARG A 225 2.02 25.14 -17.75
C ARG A 225 1.33 24.66 -16.48
N ILE A 226 1.94 24.97 -15.34
CA ILE A 226 1.38 24.78 -14.01
C ILE A 226 1.03 26.16 -13.47
N ASP A 227 -0.25 26.37 -13.16
CA ASP A 227 -0.80 27.67 -12.75
C ASP A 227 -1.17 27.71 -11.27
N ALA A 228 -1.46 26.56 -10.67
CA ALA A 228 -1.80 26.42 -9.28
C ALA A 228 -0.95 25.34 -8.62
N TYR A 229 -0.75 25.47 -7.31
CA TYR A 229 0.01 24.47 -6.55
C TYR A 229 -0.68 23.09 -6.49
N ALA A 230 -2.02 23.03 -6.62
CA ALA A 230 -2.79 21.80 -6.44
C ALA A 230 -3.78 21.46 -7.57
N ASN A 231 -4.39 22.45 -8.23
CA ASN A 231 -5.49 22.22 -9.17
C ASN A 231 -5.09 22.67 -10.57
N ASN A 232 -4.62 21.74 -11.40
CA ASN A 232 -4.19 22.03 -12.77
C ASN A 232 -4.97 21.13 -13.72
N ASP A 233 -5.91 21.73 -14.46
CA ASP A 233 -6.70 20.99 -15.43
C ASP A 233 -5.82 20.44 -16.56
N GLY A 234 -6.18 19.25 -17.02
CA GLY A 234 -5.46 18.51 -18.04
C GLY A 234 -4.22 17.76 -17.56
N TRP A 235 -3.80 17.91 -16.30
CA TRP A 235 -2.59 17.29 -15.77
C TRP A 235 -2.84 15.94 -15.08
N PHE A 236 -1.85 15.06 -15.21
CA PHE A 236 -1.78 13.75 -14.60
C PHE A 236 -0.39 13.54 -13.97
N ASP A 237 -0.34 12.69 -12.94
CA ASP A 237 0.91 12.18 -12.35
C ASP A 237 0.80 10.67 -12.10
N ASP A 238 1.94 10.02 -11.83
CA ASP A 238 2.03 8.57 -11.62
C ASP A 238 2.08 8.15 -10.13
N ILE A 239 1.59 9.01 -9.25
CA ILE A 239 1.21 8.63 -7.88
C ILE A 239 0.06 7.63 -7.95
N SER A 240 -0.06 6.74 -6.97
CA SER A 240 -1.18 5.82 -6.90
C SER A 240 -1.36 5.27 -5.49
N ASP A 241 -2.51 4.66 -5.27
CA ASP A 241 -2.79 3.86 -4.09
C ASP A 241 -3.78 2.75 -4.42
N GLY A 242 -3.85 1.72 -3.58
CA GLY A 242 -4.85 0.67 -3.74
C GLY A 242 -4.67 -0.54 -2.84
N PRO A 243 -5.63 -1.48 -2.89
CA PRO A 243 -5.61 -2.67 -2.06
C PRO A 243 -4.51 -3.66 -2.44
N VAL A 244 -4.02 -4.34 -1.40
CA VAL A 244 -3.13 -5.50 -1.45
C VAL A 244 -3.84 -6.67 -0.80
N THR A 245 -3.99 -7.76 -1.55
CA THR A 245 -4.68 -8.99 -1.10
C THR A 245 -3.81 -10.20 -1.36
N ALA A 246 -4.02 -11.27 -0.61
CA ALA A 246 -3.27 -12.50 -0.77
C ALA A 246 -4.15 -13.73 -0.65
N ARG A 247 -3.75 -14.78 -1.36
CA ARG A 247 -4.31 -16.13 -1.28
C ARG A 247 -3.17 -17.10 -0.99
N LEU A 248 -3.31 -17.84 0.11
CA LEU A 248 -2.42 -18.92 0.48
C LEU A 248 -2.75 -20.14 -0.38
N VAL A 249 -1.75 -20.72 -1.02
CA VAL A 249 -1.87 -21.95 -1.80
C VAL A 249 -1.22 -23.09 -1.04
N MET A 250 -1.94 -24.19 -0.85
CA MET A 250 -1.41 -25.37 -0.16
C MET A 250 -1.73 -26.66 -0.89
N TYR A 251 -0.92 -27.69 -0.64
CA TYR A 251 -1.28 -29.06 -0.92
C TYR A 251 -1.91 -29.69 0.33
N SER A 252 -3.14 -30.19 0.20
CA SER A 252 -3.83 -30.91 1.27
C SER A 252 -3.65 -32.41 1.05
N GLU A 253 -2.88 -33.07 1.91
CA GLU A 253 -2.68 -34.53 1.83
C GLU A 253 -3.98 -35.31 2.05
N GLU A 254 -4.86 -34.82 2.94
CA GLU A 254 -6.16 -35.44 3.23
C GLU A 254 -7.06 -35.51 1.99
N VAL A 255 -6.99 -34.50 1.13
CA VAL A 255 -7.79 -34.42 -0.10
C VAL A 255 -6.99 -34.82 -1.35
N GLY A 256 -5.67 -34.98 -1.23
CA GLY A 256 -4.76 -35.26 -2.34
C GLY A 256 -4.72 -34.16 -3.41
N ALA A 257 -5.08 -32.91 -3.07
CA ALA A 257 -5.27 -31.82 -4.04
C ALA A 257 -4.86 -30.44 -3.50
N THR A 258 -4.62 -29.51 -4.43
CA THR A 258 -4.38 -28.09 -4.09
C THR A 258 -5.63 -27.44 -3.51
N ARG A 259 -5.46 -26.71 -2.41
CA ARG A 259 -6.49 -25.93 -1.71
C ARG A 259 -6.00 -24.52 -1.44
N TYR A 260 -6.93 -23.63 -1.11
CA TYR A 260 -6.67 -22.20 -0.95
C TYR A 260 -7.30 -21.66 0.33
N ILE A 261 -6.64 -20.67 0.92
CA ILE A 261 -7.18 -19.82 1.98
C ILE A 261 -6.97 -18.38 1.55
N ASP A 262 -8.05 -17.61 1.42
CA ASP A 262 -7.96 -16.16 1.22
C ASP A 262 -7.58 -15.50 2.55
N VAL A 263 -6.62 -14.56 2.50
CA VAL A 263 -6.24 -13.80 3.69
C VAL A 263 -7.31 -12.74 3.96
N GLU A 264 -8.04 -12.91 5.06
CA GLU A 264 -9.23 -12.10 5.38
C GLU A 264 -8.93 -10.63 5.62
N ALA A 265 -7.75 -10.30 6.17
CA ALA A 265 -7.33 -8.92 6.42
C ALA A 265 -6.49 -8.39 5.24
N PRO A 266 -7.07 -7.62 4.30
CA PRO A 266 -6.31 -6.97 3.24
C PRO A 266 -5.40 -5.88 3.80
N ALA A 267 -4.39 -5.51 3.03
CA ALA A 267 -3.57 -4.33 3.27
C ALA A 267 -3.84 -3.27 2.19
N TRP A 268 -3.20 -2.12 2.33
CA TRP A 268 -3.20 -1.03 1.35
C TRP A 268 -1.77 -0.64 0.99
N VAL A 269 -1.54 -0.16 -0.22
CA VAL A 269 -0.28 0.47 -0.60
C VAL A 269 -0.53 1.93 -0.97
N LEU A 270 0.34 2.82 -0.50
CA LEU A 270 0.41 4.23 -0.90
C LEU A 270 1.72 4.47 -1.63
N VAL A 271 1.66 5.07 -2.82
CA VAL A 271 2.84 5.53 -3.54
C VAL A 271 2.99 7.03 -3.33
N GLY A 272 4.02 7.45 -2.60
CA GLY A 272 4.33 8.84 -2.33
C GLY A 272 5.48 9.40 -3.18
N TYR A 273 5.73 10.71 -3.06
CA TYR A 273 6.95 11.31 -3.58
C TYR A 273 8.20 10.83 -2.79
N PRO A 274 9.42 11.03 -3.33
CA PRO A 274 10.66 10.63 -2.65
C PRO A 274 10.77 11.21 -1.23
N ALA A 275 11.20 10.40 -0.27
CA ALA A 275 11.63 10.90 1.03
C ALA A 275 13.05 11.44 0.90
N TYR A 276 13.19 12.74 0.68
CA TYR A 276 14.50 13.38 0.50
C TYR A 276 15.35 13.41 1.78
N VAL A 277 14.72 13.31 2.95
CA VAL A 277 15.36 13.31 4.28
C VAL A 277 14.75 12.21 5.18
N PRO A 278 14.93 10.91 4.84
CA PRO A 278 14.19 9.81 5.49
C PRO A 278 14.46 9.67 7.00
N GLN A 279 15.55 10.24 7.51
CA GLN A 279 15.93 10.19 8.93
C GLN A 279 15.37 11.35 9.76
N ILE A 280 14.68 12.30 9.13
CA ILE A 280 14.00 13.39 9.85
C ILE A 280 12.53 12.99 9.94
N LEU A 281 12.08 12.72 11.17
CA LEU A 281 10.69 12.38 11.44
C LEU A 281 9.84 13.65 11.52
N ASP A 282 8.62 13.57 10.99
CA ASP A 282 7.60 14.58 11.24
C ASP A 282 7.22 14.59 12.73
N MET A 283 6.79 15.75 13.24
CA MET A 283 6.34 15.88 14.63
C MET A 283 5.08 15.05 14.92
N VAL A 284 4.22 14.88 13.91
CA VAL A 284 3.04 14.02 13.94
C VAL A 284 3.07 13.20 12.66
N THR A 285 3.23 11.89 12.81
CA THR A 285 3.31 10.94 11.69
C THR A 285 1.93 10.39 11.33
N LEU A 286 1.82 9.75 10.17
CA LEU A 286 0.60 9.00 9.82
C LEU A 286 0.32 7.88 10.83
N ASP A 287 1.37 7.26 11.40
CA ASP A 287 1.23 6.25 12.46
C ASP A 287 0.57 6.85 13.70
N ASP A 288 1.00 8.04 14.14
CA ASP A 288 0.37 8.75 15.26
C ASP A 288 -1.11 9.05 15.00
N VAL A 289 -1.45 9.49 13.78
CA VAL A 289 -2.84 9.79 13.39
C VAL A 289 -3.71 8.53 13.39
N VAL A 290 -3.21 7.44 12.83
CA VAL A 290 -3.93 6.15 12.79
C VAL A 290 -4.06 5.57 14.20
N TYR A 291 -3.02 5.68 15.02
CA TYR A 291 -3.02 5.23 16.40
C TYR A 291 -4.03 6.01 17.25
N ASP A 292 -4.03 7.34 17.14
CA ASP A 292 -4.99 8.21 17.80
C ASP A 292 -6.43 7.91 17.36
N MET A 293 -6.67 7.68 16.06
CA MET A 293 -7.97 7.22 15.55
C MET A 293 -8.37 5.87 16.16
N ALA A 294 -7.47 4.89 16.19
CA ALA A 294 -7.71 3.56 16.77
C ALA A 294 -8.10 3.65 18.25
N ILE A 295 -7.46 4.54 19.02
CA ILE A 295 -7.82 4.78 20.41
C ILE A 295 -9.20 5.43 20.51
N ARG A 296 -9.40 6.58 19.85
CA ARG A 296 -10.59 7.43 20.09
C ARG A 296 -11.88 6.89 19.48
N GLN A 297 -11.76 6.23 18.32
CA GLN A 297 -12.91 5.74 17.55
C GLN A 297 -13.15 4.24 17.70
N PHE A 298 -12.12 3.47 18.04
CA PHE A 298 -12.21 2.00 18.11
C PHE A 298 -11.92 1.41 19.49
N ALA A 299 -11.63 2.25 20.50
CA ALA A 299 -11.33 1.82 21.87
C ALA A 299 -10.20 0.79 21.93
N GLU A 300 -9.16 0.97 21.10
CA GLU A 300 -8.03 0.02 21.06
C GLU A 300 -7.25 0.01 22.38
N ARG A 301 -7.14 1.15 23.07
CA ARG A 301 -6.51 1.30 24.39
C ARG A 301 -7.51 1.78 25.44
N THR A 302 -8.38 0.90 25.91
CA THR A 302 -9.37 1.21 26.97
C THR A 302 -8.75 1.65 28.30
N ASP A 303 -7.48 1.32 28.52
CA ASP A 303 -6.67 1.79 29.65
C ASP A 303 -6.24 3.26 29.51
N LEU A 304 -6.18 3.79 28.29
CA LEU A 304 -5.93 5.21 28.02
C LEU A 304 -7.22 5.99 27.77
N TYR A 305 -8.20 5.36 27.13
CA TYR A 305 -9.41 6.00 26.64
C TYR A 305 -10.58 5.02 26.65
N GLY A 306 -11.61 5.29 27.45
CA GLY A 306 -12.75 4.40 27.67
C GLY A 306 -13.61 4.11 26.42
N LYS A 307 -14.88 4.54 26.43
CA LYS A 307 -15.84 4.20 25.37
C LYS A 307 -15.58 5.02 24.10
N ALA A 308 -15.67 4.37 22.92
CA ALA A 308 -15.63 5.06 21.63
C ALA A 308 -16.64 6.23 21.58
N GLY A 309 -16.21 7.38 21.03
CA GLY A 309 -17.07 8.57 20.87
C GLY A 309 -17.34 9.39 22.15
N THR A 310 -16.70 9.09 23.29
CA THR A 310 -16.91 9.81 24.56
C THR A 310 -15.78 10.79 24.90
N PHE A 311 -15.18 11.45 23.91
CA PHE A 311 -13.95 12.23 24.10
C PHE A 311 -14.04 13.31 25.18
N ASN A 312 -15.23 13.90 25.34
CA ASN A 312 -15.45 14.96 26.33
C ASN A 312 -15.70 14.43 27.76
N ASP A 313 -15.94 13.13 27.94
CA ASP A 313 -16.16 12.47 29.23
C ASP A 313 -15.72 10.99 29.20
N PRO A 314 -14.40 10.72 29.06
CA PRO A 314 -13.91 9.36 28.92
C PRO A 314 -13.98 8.61 30.27
N PRO A 315 -14.67 7.47 30.36
CA PRO A 315 -14.59 6.63 31.54
C PRO A 315 -13.20 6.01 31.63
N HIS A 316 -12.43 6.39 32.65
CA HIS A 316 -11.09 5.86 32.89
C HIS A 316 -11.17 4.49 33.56
N ILE A 317 -10.61 3.46 32.93
CA ILE A 317 -10.47 2.12 33.52
C ILE A 317 -9.03 1.99 34.02
N PRO A 318 -8.80 1.74 35.33
CA PRO A 318 -7.45 1.55 35.85
C PRO A 318 -6.71 0.46 35.08
N PRO A 319 -5.45 0.70 34.65
CA PRO A 319 -4.67 -0.30 33.91
C PRO A 319 -4.39 -1.58 34.71
N THR A 320 -4.60 -1.55 36.03
CA THR A 320 -4.46 -2.69 36.94
C THR A 320 -5.75 -3.49 37.13
N ASP A 321 -6.89 -3.03 36.61
CA ASP A 321 -8.18 -3.74 36.70
C ASP A 321 -8.37 -4.64 35.47
N THR A 322 -7.75 -5.82 35.52
CA THR A 322 -7.73 -6.77 34.40
C THR A 322 -9.12 -7.28 34.03
N GLU A 323 -10.03 -7.47 35.00
CA GLU A 323 -11.40 -7.96 34.73
C GLU A 323 -12.21 -6.90 33.98
N ALA A 324 -12.14 -5.63 34.41
CA ALA A 324 -12.80 -4.54 33.71
C ALA A 324 -12.21 -4.35 32.29
N LEU A 325 -10.88 -4.43 32.15
CA LEU A 325 -10.23 -4.34 30.84
C LEU A 325 -10.64 -5.47 29.89
N ILE A 326 -10.79 -6.70 30.36
CA ILE A 326 -11.23 -7.85 29.54
C ILE A 326 -12.67 -7.64 29.06
N MET A 327 -13.58 -7.28 29.97
CA MET A 327 -14.98 -7.02 29.61
C MET A 327 -15.09 -5.91 28.56
N TRP A 328 -14.29 -4.85 28.71
CA TRP A 328 -14.31 -3.72 27.79
C TRP A 328 -13.63 -3.98 26.45
N ARG A 329 -12.52 -4.71 26.41
CA ARG A 329 -11.88 -5.13 25.14
C ARG A 329 -12.79 -6.05 24.32
N GLY A 330 -13.71 -6.76 24.96
CA GLY A 330 -14.74 -7.56 24.28
C GLY A 330 -15.76 -6.72 23.50
N GLY A 331 -15.89 -5.42 23.79
CA GLY A 331 -16.80 -4.48 23.10
C GLY A 331 -16.15 -3.68 21.97
N ARG A 332 -14.90 -3.99 21.58
CA ARG A 332 -14.23 -3.34 20.44
C ARG A 332 -15.07 -3.46 19.18
N LEU A 333 -15.27 -2.34 18.50
CA LEU A 333 -15.83 -2.35 17.14
C LEU A 333 -14.78 -2.99 16.24
N ARG A 334 -15.11 -4.15 15.67
CA ARG A 334 -14.32 -4.72 14.57
C ARG A 334 -14.74 -4.02 13.28
N TRP A 335 -13.78 -3.77 12.41
CA TRP A 335 -14.10 -3.53 11.01
C TRP A 335 -14.61 -4.85 10.43
N ASP A 336 -15.80 -4.82 9.84
CA ASP A 336 -16.28 -5.86 8.93
C ASP A 336 -15.69 -5.62 7.53
#